data_AF-A0ABD5F2D2-F1
#
_entry.id   AF-A0ABD5F2D2-F1
#
_cell.length_a   1.000
_cell.length_b   1.000
_cell.length_c   1.000
_cell.angle_alpha   90.00
_cell.angle_beta   90.00
_cell.angle_gamma   90.00
#
_symmetry.space_group_name_H-M   'P 1'
#
loop_
_entity.id
_entity.type
_entity.pdbx_description
1 polymer ?
#
loop_
_entity_poly.entity_id
_entity_poly.type
_entity_poly.pdbx_seq_one_letter_code
_entity_poly.pdbx_strand_id
1 'polypeptide(L)'
;THSVGHCSRCKTTLEPRLSLQWWVKVETLAKAAGDAVRDGRVAIHPADMSQRYFDWVDNLNDWCISRQLWWGHRIPVWHGPNGELVCVGPDDEAPTGEGWTQDTDVLDTWFSSGLWPFSTMGWPEQTPDLEKFYPNSVLVTGYDLMFFWVARMMMFGLYAMDGQPPFRTIAFHGMV
;
A
#
# COMPACT_ATOMS: atom_id res chain seq x y z
N THR A 1 14.94 7.10 31.81
CA THR A 1 13.64 7.05 31.09
C THR A 1 13.79 6.11 29.91
N HIS A 2 12.74 5.40 29.49
CA HIS A 2 12.78 4.47 28.35
C HIS A 2 11.68 4.83 27.33
N SER A 3 11.91 4.52 26.06
CA SER A 3 10.97 4.83 24.98
C SER A 3 9.92 3.72 24.87
N VAL A 4 8.63 4.10 24.91
CA VAL A 4 7.49 3.18 24.76
C VAL A 4 6.66 3.58 23.54
N GLY A 5 6.20 2.59 22.77
CA GLY A 5 5.34 2.81 21.60
C GLY A 5 3.92 3.22 22.00
N HIS A 6 3.36 4.21 21.30
CA HIS A 6 2.00 4.68 21.51
C HIS A 6 1.24 4.72 20.19
N CYS A 7 -0.07 4.50 20.22
CA CYS A 7 -0.93 4.66 19.05
C CYS A 7 -0.86 6.10 18.55
N SER A 8 -0.55 6.27 17.25
CA SER A 8 -0.40 7.60 16.65
C SER A 8 -1.69 8.43 16.70
N ARG A 9 -2.86 7.78 16.78
CA ARG A 9 -4.19 8.42 16.82
C ARG A 9 -4.68 8.69 18.25
N CYS A 10 -4.92 7.64 19.05
CA CYS A 10 -5.51 7.79 20.39
C CYS A 10 -4.49 7.99 21.52
N LYS A 11 -3.19 7.87 21.22
CA LYS A 11 -2.08 8.04 22.18
C LYS A 11 -2.00 7.00 23.30
N THR A 12 -2.87 5.98 23.33
CA THR A 12 -2.75 4.85 24.24
C THR A 12 -1.44 4.09 23.99
N THR A 13 -0.82 3.60 25.08
CA THR A 13 0.35 2.72 25.00
C THR A 13 0.02 1.46 24.20
N LEU A 14 0.91 1.06 23.29
CA LEU A 14 0.74 -0.14 22.48
C LEU A 14 1.08 -1.40 23.28
N GLU A 15 0.28 -2.45 23.10
CA GLU A 15 0.52 -3.78 23.65
C GLU A 15 0.80 -4.75 22.50
N PRO A 16 2.03 -5.32 22.41
CA PRO A 16 2.32 -6.37 21.45
C PRO A 16 1.59 -7.67 21.81
N ARG A 17 0.85 -8.23 20.86
CA ARG A 17 0.19 -9.54 21.00
C ARG A 17 0.33 -10.35 19.72
N LEU A 18 0.34 -11.67 19.85
CA LEU A 18 0.23 -12.57 18.71
C LEU A 18 -1.23 -12.65 18.26
N SER A 19 -1.46 -12.48 16.96
CA SER A 19 -2.77 -12.60 16.33
C SER A 19 -2.60 -13.06 14.89
N LEU A 20 -3.53 -13.87 14.40
CA LEU A 20 -3.64 -14.13 12.96
C LEU A 20 -4.09 -12.84 12.28
N GLN A 21 -3.41 -12.47 11.19
CA GLN A 21 -3.60 -11.23 10.43
C GLN A 21 -3.20 -11.45 8.97
N TRP A 22 -3.62 -10.55 8.08
CA TRP A 22 -3.26 -10.55 6.67
C TRP A 22 -2.01 -9.72 6.42
N TRP A 23 -1.03 -10.29 5.71
CA TRP A 23 0.26 -9.68 5.43
C TRP A 23 0.56 -9.67 3.94
N VAL A 24 1.17 -8.59 3.47
CA VAL A 24 1.78 -8.52 2.14
C VAL A 24 3.27 -8.77 2.29
N LYS A 25 3.80 -9.73 1.52
CA LYS A 25 5.25 -9.94 1.40
C LYS A 25 5.85 -8.80 0.57
N VAL A 26 6.58 -7.89 1.22
CA VAL A 26 6.97 -6.62 0.58
C VAL A 26 8.32 -6.65 -0.11
N GLU A 27 9.17 -7.64 0.18
CA GLU A 27 10.57 -7.71 -0.26
C GLU A 27 10.76 -7.38 -1.75
N THR A 28 10.01 -8.05 -2.63
CA THR A 28 10.12 -7.87 -4.09
C THR A 28 9.53 -6.54 -4.56
N LEU A 29 8.44 -6.10 -3.94
CA LEU A 29 7.78 -4.83 -4.25
C LEU A 29 8.65 -3.62 -3.85
N ALA A 30 9.25 -3.69 -2.67
CA ALA A 30 10.12 -2.66 -2.14
C ALA A 30 11.42 -2.56 -2.95
N LYS A 31 11.98 -3.71 -3.36
CA LYS A 31 13.11 -3.75 -4.29
C LYS A 31 12.77 -3.05 -5.61
N ALA A 32 11.64 -3.37 -6.23
CA ALA A 32 11.23 -2.73 -7.49
C ALA A 32 11.08 -1.20 -7.34
N ALA A 33 10.48 -0.76 -6.23
CA ALA A 33 10.33 0.66 -5.90
C ALA A 33 11.68 1.38 -5.72
N GLY A 34 12.61 0.76 -5.00
CA GLY A 34 13.98 1.24 -4.82
C GLY A 34 14.75 1.32 -6.14
N ASP A 35 14.69 0.25 -6.94
CA ASP A 35 15.38 0.17 -8.22
C ASP A 35 14.91 1.25 -9.20
N ALA A 36 13.60 1.54 -9.25
CA ALA A 36 13.05 2.59 -10.11
C ALA A 36 13.59 4.00 -9.80
N VAL A 37 14.03 4.25 -8.57
CA VAL A 37 14.72 5.50 -8.21
C VAL A 37 16.22 5.40 -8.51
N ARG A 38 16.86 4.26 -8.20
CA ARG A 38 18.29 4.03 -8.45
C ARG A 38 18.66 4.05 -9.92
N ASP A 39 17.81 3.53 -10.79
CA ASP A 39 18.01 3.48 -12.24
C ASP A 39 17.57 4.75 -12.98
N GLY A 40 17.01 5.73 -12.25
CA GLY A 40 16.63 7.03 -12.77
C GLY A 40 15.28 7.09 -13.49
N ARG A 41 14.48 6.01 -13.49
CA ARG A 41 13.09 6.07 -13.98
C ARG A 41 12.23 7.05 -13.17
N VAL A 42 12.54 7.24 -11.89
CA VAL A 42 11.89 8.20 -10.99
C VAL A 42 12.93 9.09 -10.33
N ALA A 43 12.76 10.42 -10.47
CA ALA A 43 13.58 11.40 -9.78
C ALA A 43 12.96 11.79 -8.42
N ILE A 44 13.78 11.92 -7.38
CA ILE A 44 13.37 12.50 -6.09
C ILE A 44 13.94 13.93 -5.99
N HIS A 45 13.10 14.87 -5.57
CA HIS A 45 13.47 16.25 -5.30
C HIS A 45 13.06 16.68 -3.88
N PRO A 46 13.93 17.32 -3.08
CA PRO A 46 15.36 17.53 -3.37
C PRO A 46 16.13 16.20 -3.37
N ALA A 47 17.25 16.16 -4.10
CA ALA A 47 17.97 14.91 -4.39
C ALA A 47 18.52 14.22 -3.14
N ASP A 48 18.83 14.97 -2.10
CA ASP A 48 19.29 14.48 -0.80
C ASP A 48 18.25 13.63 -0.04
N MET A 49 16.95 13.78 -0.35
CA MET A 49 15.89 12.92 0.20
C MET A 49 15.95 11.48 -0.30
N SER A 50 16.69 11.21 -1.39
CA SER A 50 16.83 9.86 -1.94
C SER A 50 17.45 8.88 -0.94
N GLN A 51 18.42 9.33 -0.14
CA GLN A 51 19.03 8.46 0.88
C GLN A 51 17.99 8.00 1.90
N ARG A 52 17.16 8.94 2.39
CA ARG A 52 16.10 8.59 3.34
C ARG A 52 15.10 7.62 2.70
N TYR A 53 14.77 7.81 1.42
CA TYR A 53 13.90 6.88 0.70
C TYR A 53 14.50 5.47 0.68
N PHE A 54 15.79 5.34 0.34
CA PHE A 54 16.51 4.05 0.32
C PHE A 54 16.58 3.38 1.69
N ASP A 55 16.89 4.14 2.75
CA ASP A 55 16.94 3.62 4.12
C ASP A 55 15.62 2.92 4.51
N TRP A 56 14.49 3.40 3.98
CA TRP A 56 13.19 2.78 4.19
C TRP A 56 12.94 1.58 3.29
N VAL A 57 13.05 1.74 1.96
CA VAL A 57 12.69 0.66 1.04
C VAL A 57 13.59 -0.56 1.18
N ASP A 58 14.84 -0.39 1.61
CA ASP A 58 15.79 -1.49 1.79
C ASP A 58 15.58 -2.27 3.10
N ASN A 59 14.88 -1.69 4.08
CA ASN A 59 14.66 -2.29 5.40
C ASN A 59 13.16 -2.54 5.69
N LEU A 60 12.34 -2.60 4.63
CA LEU A 60 10.91 -2.81 4.76
C LEU A 60 10.61 -4.22 5.26
N ASN A 61 9.82 -4.33 6.33
CA ASN A 61 9.27 -5.60 6.79
C ASN A 61 7.90 -5.85 6.18
N ASP A 62 7.49 -7.11 6.12
CA ASP A 62 6.16 -7.50 5.64
C ASP A 62 5.06 -6.66 6.30
N TRP A 63 4.09 -6.27 5.49
CA TRP A 63 3.12 -5.27 5.87
C TRP A 63 1.81 -5.93 6.30
N CYS A 64 1.46 -5.79 7.57
CA CYS A 64 0.13 -6.15 8.06
C CYS A 64 -0.92 -5.20 7.47
N ILE A 65 -1.79 -5.73 6.61
CA ILE A 65 -2.81 -4.98 5.88
C ILE A 65 -4.21 -5.09 6.49
N SER A 66 -4.46 -6.05 7.39
CA SER A 66 -5.75 -6.19 8.08
C SER A 66 -5.90 -5.26 9.28
N ARG A 67 -7.11 -4.76 9.50
CA ARG A 67 -7.46 -3.87 10.61
C ARG A 67 -8.79 -4.30 11.20
N GLN A 68 -8.85 -4.40 12.53
CA GLN A 68 -10.07 -4.65 13.29
C GLN A 68 -10.83 -3.33 13.50
N LEU A 69 -11.17 -2.66 12.40
CA LEU A 69 -11.87 -1.38 12.37
C LEU A 69 -13.17 -1.52 11.60
N TRP A 70 -14.12 -0.62 11.86
CA TRP A 70 -15.41 -0.62 11.16
C TRP A 70 -15.37 0.16 9.85
N TRP A 71 -14.36 1.03 9.68
CA TRP A 71 -14.18 1.86 8.50
C TRP A 71 -13.02 1.36 7.65
N GLY A 72 -13.33 0.97 6.42
CA GLY A 72 -12.37 0.54 5.42
C GLY A 72 -13.02 -0.42 4.40
N HIS A 73 -12.26 -0.79 3.37
CA HIS A 73 -12.71 -1.83 2.43
C HIS A 73 -12.62 -3.18 3.12
N ARG A 74 -13.73 -3.92 3.19
CA ARG A 74 -13.75 -5.26 3.78
C ARG A 74 -12.85 -6.20 3.00
N ILE A 75 -12.06 -7.01 3.70
CA ILE A 75 -11.17 -7.98 3.05
C ILE A 75 -12.04 -8.99 2.26
N PRO A 76 -11.75 -9.23 0.97
CA PRO A 76 -12.58 -10.10 0.14
C PRO A 76 -12.27 -11.58 0.33
N VAL A 77 -11.96 -12.01 1.56
CA VAL A 77 -11.68 -13.40 1.90
C VAL A 77 -12.88 -14.01 2.63
N TRP A 78 -13.22 -15.23 2.29
CA TRP A 78 -14.30 -16.02 2.87
C TRP A 78 -13.75 -17.26 3.55
N HIS A 79 -14.28 -17.53 4.73
CA HIS A 79 -13.98 -18.69 5.57
C HIS A 79 -15.11 -19.72 5.42
N GLY A 80 -14.75 -20.95 5.07
CA GLY A 80 -15.68 -22.06 4.87
C GLY A 80 -15.88 -22.94 6.10
N PRO A 81 -16.95 -23.75 6.12
CA PRO A 81 -17.32 -24.58 7.27
C PRO A 81 -16.30 -25.68 7.61
N ASN A 82 -15.42 -26.06 6.68
CA ASN A 82 -14.39 -27.09 6.88
C ASN A 82 -12.97 -26.49 6.93
N GLY A 83 -12.86 -25.19 7.18
CA GLY A 83 -11.57 -24.47 7.26
C GLY A 83 -11.03 -24.00 5.92
N GLU A 84 -11.87 -23.93 4.87
CA GLU A 84 -11.50 -23.38 3.59
C GLU A 84 -11.28 -21.85 3.67
N LEU A 85 -10.37 -21.33 2.83
CA LEU A 85 -10.15 -19.90 2.64
C LEU A 85 -10.22 -19.58 1.15
N VAL A 86 -11.10 -18.65 0.77
CA VAL A 86 -11.28 -18.22 -0.63
C VAL A 86 -11.18 -16.71 -0.71
N CYS A 87 -10.24 -16.19 -1.50
CA CYS A 87 -10.21 -14.78 -1.86
C CYS A 87 -11.02 -14.57 -3.14
N VAL A 88 -12.01 -13.70 -3.10
CA VAL A 88 -12.95 -13.44 -4.20
C VAL A 88 -12.53 -12.18 -4.95
N GLY A 89 -12.26 -12.31 -6.24
CA GLY A 89 -11.99 -11.20 -7.15
C GLY A 89 -13.26 -10.46 -7.60
N PRO A 90 -13.12 -9.37 -8.36
CA PRO A 90 -14.26 -8.58 -8.86
C PRO A 90 -15.27 -9.37 -9.70
N ASP A 91 -14.80 -10.37 -10.45
CA ASP A 91 -15.62 -11.19 -11.36
C ASP A 91 -15.99 -12.56 -10.74
N ASP A 92 -15.56 -12.84 -9.52
CA ASP A 92 -15.81 -14.11 -8.85
C ASP A 92 -17.14 -14.05 -8.07
N GLU A 93 -17.90 -15.14 -8.12
CA GLU A 93 -19.07 -15.29 -7.25
C GLU A 93 -18.63 -15.63 -5.82
N ALA A 94 -19.14 -14.86 -4.85
CA ALA A 94 -18.93 -15.19 -3.44
C ALA A 94 -19.51 -16.58 -3.12
N PRO A 95 -18.83 -17.39 -2.29
CA PRO A 95 -19.34 -18.71 -1.93
C PRO A 95 -20.71 -18.59 -1.25
N THR A 96 -21.65 -19.43 -1.69
CA THR A 96 -23.02 -19.49 -1.18
C THR A 96 -23.25 -20.79 -0.42
N GLY A 97 -24.00 -20.73 0.69
CA GLY A 97 -24.31 -21.89 1.52
C GLY A 97 -24.13 -21.61 3.02
N GLU A 98 -24.63 -22.52 3.85
CA GLU A 98 -24.50 -22.44 5.30
C GLU A 98 -23.03 -22.60 5.75
N GLY A 99 -22.60 -21.80 6.71
CA GLY A 99 -21.25 -21.86 7.29
C GLY A 99 -20.19 -21.03 6.58
N TRP A 100 -20.49 -20.43 5.42
CA TRP A 100 -19.60 -19.45 4.80
C TRP A 100 -19.71 -18.08 5.47
N THR A 101 -18.58 -17.48 5.82
CA THR A 101 -18.53 -16.13 6.39
C THR A 101 -17.39 -15.33 5.79
N GLN A 102 -17.68 -14.11 5.34
CA GLN A 102 -16.63 -13.19 4.90
C GLN A 102 -15.84 -12.67 6.11
N ASP A 103 -14.52 -12.54 5.96
CA ASP A 103 -13.62 -11.94 6.94
C ASP A 103 -14.16 -10.60 7.44
N THR A 104 -14.12 -10.37 8.75
CA THR A 104 -14.67 -9.16 9.37
C THR A 104 -13.69 -8.00 9.35
N ASP A 105 -12.41 -8.26 9.07
CA ASP A 105 -11.40 -7.22 9.02
C ASP A 105 -11.55 -6.34 7.77
N VAL A 106 -11.06 -5.11 7.89
CA VAL A 106 -10.95 -4.16 6.78
C VAL A 106 -9.49 -3.94 6.41
N LEU A 107 -9.25 -3.55 5.15
CA LEU A 107 -7.94 -3.17 4.66
C LEU A 107 -7.47 -1.85 5.29
N ASP A 108 -6.17 -1.78 5.55
CA ASP A 108 -5.46 -0.57 5.96
C ASP A 108 -5.75 0.59 4.99
N THR A 109 -5.98 1.80 5.51
CA THR A 109 -6.23 2.99 4.67
C THR A 109 -5.06 3.24 3.70
N TRP A 110 -3.84 2.90 4.09
CA TRP A 110 -2.67 3.01 3.21
C TRP A 110 -2.68 2.00 2.05
N PHE A 111 -3.45 0.92 2.15
CA PHE A 111 -3.65 -0.05 1.06
C PHE A 111 -4.41 0.60 -0.08
N SER A 112 -5.61 1.13 0.17
CA SER A 112 -6.37 1.82 -0.87
C SER A 112 -5.70 3.12 -1.31
N SER A 113 -5.09 3.88 -0.40
CA SER A 113 -4.39 5.13 -0.76
C SER A 113 -3.18 4.87 -1.68
N GLY A 114 -2.55 3.70 -1.59
CA GLY A 114 -1.46 3.30 -2.49
C GLY A 114 -1.90 3.08 -3.94
N LEU A 115 -3.20 2.87 -4.19
CA LEU A 115 -3.75 2.65 -5.54
C LEU A 115 -4.07 3.97 -6.27
N TRP A 116 -4.05 5.10 -5.55
CA TRP A 116 -4.40 6.43 -6.06
C TRP A 116 -3.82 6.78 -7.45
N PRO A 117 -2.53 6.49 -7.78
CA PRO A 117 -1.92 6.95 -9.01
C PRO A 117 -2.55 6.38 -10.28
N PHE A 118 -3.37 5.33 -10.19
CA PHE A 118 -3.99 4.65 -11.33
C PHE A 118 -5.48 4.36 -11.11
N SER A 119 -5.92 4.11 -9.87
CA SER A 119 -7.34 3.86 -9.57
C SER A 119 -8.24 5.08 -9.85
N THR A 120 -7.68 6.29 -9.75
CA THR A 120 -8.38 7.54 -10.07
C THR A 120 -8.65 7.72 -11.56
N MET A 121 -7.98 6.93 -12.41
CA MET A 121 -8.14 6.95 -13.87
C MET A 121 -8.93 5.74 -14.38
N GLY A 122 -9.61 5.01 -13.48
CA GLY A 122 -10.49 3.90 -13.87
C GLY A 122 -9.83 2.53 -13.97
N TRP A 123 -8.57 2.39 -13.56
CA TRP A 123 -7.98 1.06 -13.32
C TRP A 123 -8.88 0.26 -12.34
N PRO A 124 -9.13 -1.04 -12.58
CA PRO A 124 -8.40 -1.95 -13.46
C PRO A 124 -8.75 -1.91 -14.95
N GLU A 125 -9.74 -1.11 -15.36
CA GLU A 125 -10.10 -1.00 -16.77
C GLU A 125 -9.04 -0.24 -17.59
N GLN A 126 -8.88 -0.62 -18.85
CA GLN A 126 -8.00 0.08 -19.80
C GLN A 126 -8.71 1.32 -20.36
N THR A 127 -8.81 2.36 -19.54
CA THR A 127 -9.49 3.59 -19.94
C THR A 127 -8.57 4.51 -20.78
N PRO A 128 -9.13 5.38 -21.62
CA PRO A 128 -8.34 6.40 -22.33
C PRO A 128 -7.58 7.36 -21.39
N ASP A 129 -8.12 7.63 -20.20
CA ASP A 129 -7.45 8.48 -19.21
C ASP A 129 -6.22 7.79 -18.62
N LEU A 130 -6.34 6.49 -18.30
CA LEU A 130 -5.23 5.70 -17.79
C LEU A 130 -4.09 5.63 -18.82
N GLU A 131 -4.41 5.34 -20.08
CA GLU A 131 -3.43 5.30 -21.19
C GLU A 131 -2.73 6.65 -21.40
N LYS A 132 -3.49 7.75 -21.29
CA LYS A 132 -2.98 9.09 -21.58
C LYS A 132 -2.16 9.70 -20.45
N PHE A 133 -2.55 9.46 -19.20
CA PHE A 133 -2.05 10.21 -18.05
C PHE A 133 -1.17 9.38 -17.10
N TYR A 134 -1.12 8.05 -17.25
CA TYR A 134 -0.13 7.22 -16.57
C TYR A 134 1.14 7.06 -17.44
N PRO A 135 2.36 7.29 -16.91
CA PRO A 135 2.66 7.63 -15.53
C PRO A 135 2.46 9.13 -15.27
N ASN A 136 2.08 9.47 -14.04
CA ASN A 136 1.88 10.86 -13.65
C ASN A 136 3.23 11.63 -13.71
N SER A 137 3.17 12.93 -13.98
CA SER A 137 4.40 13.74 -14.11
C SER A 137 5.10 13.97 -12.78
N VAL A 138 4.41 14.55 -11.79
CA VAL A 138 4.99 14.95 -10.50
C VAL A 138 4.04 14.61 -9.36
N LEU A 139 4.52 13.91 -8.34
CA LEU A 139 3.87 13.83 -7.04
C LEU A 139 4.46 14.90 -6.12
N VAL A 140 3.62 15.76 -5.54
CA VAL A 140 4.05 16.76 -4.56
C VAL A 140 3.49 16.39 -3.19
N THR A 141 4.34 16.23 -2.17
CA THR A 141 3.88 15.87 -0.82
C THR A 141 4.89 16.20 0.28
N GLY A 142 4.47 16.14 1.54
CA GLY A 142 5.35 16.26 2.70
C GLY A 142 6.23 15.01 2.86
N TYR A 143 7.46 15.20 3.36
CA TYR A 143 8.38 14.07 3.58
C TYR A 143 7.90 13.08 4.66
N ASP A 144 6.92 13.47 5.49
CA ASP A 144 6.30 12.65 6.53
C ASP A 144 5.50 11.47 5.94
N LEU A 145 5.00 11.61 4.71
CA LEU A 145 4.26 10.57 3.99
C LEU A 145 5.12 9.71 3.06
N MET A 146 6.44 9.92 3.03
CA MET A 146 7.35 9.17 2.18
C MET A 146 7.23 7.65 2.36
N PHE A 147 7.15 7.19 3.61
CA PHE A 147 7.04 5.77 3.93
C PHE A 147 5.60 5.24 3.76
N PHE A 148 4.63 5.91 4.38
CA PHE A 148 3.26 5.39 4.46
C PHE A 148 2.51 5.47 3.13
N TRP A 149 2.85 6.44 2.28
CA TRP A 149 2.10 6.70 1.06
C TRP A 149 2.95 6.57 -0.20
N VAL A 150 4.05 7.33 -0.30
CA VAL A 150 4.86 7.35 -1.53
C VAL A 150 5.45 5.97 -1.84
N ALA A 151 6.06 5.31 -0.87
CA ALA A 151 6.58 3.96 -1.07
C ALA A 151 5.48 2.96 -1.45
N ARG A 152 4.26 3.09 -0.88
CA ARG A 152 3.12 2.22 -1.22
C ARG A 152 2.63 2.45 -2.65
N MET A 153 2.53 3.70 -3.08
CA MET A 153 2.20 4.04 -4.46
C MET A 153 3.26 3.51 -5.44
N MET A 154 4.55 3.64 -5.11
CA MET A 154 5.63 3.09 -5.92
C MET A 154 5.54 1.57 -6.06
N MET A 155 5.37 0.85 -4.94
CA MET A 155 5.21 -0.60 -4.91
C MET A 155 4.02 -1.06 -5.76
N PHE A 156 2.84 -0.46 -5.55
CA PHE A 156 1.61 -0.88 -6.23
C PHE A 156 1.55 -0.45 -7.69
N GLY A 157 2.01 0.75 -8.03
CA GLY A 157 2.07 1.21 -9.41
C GLY A 157 2.99 0.33 -10.26
N LEU A 158 4.19 0.02 -9.75
CA LEU A 158 5.11 -0.89 -10.45
C LEU A 158 4.55 -2.30 -10.58
N TYR A 159 3.80 -2.78 -9.58
CA TYR A 159 3.20 -4.11 -9.61
C TYR A 159 2.00 -4.20 -10.57
N ALA A 160 1.07 -3.24 -10.49
CA ALA A 160 -0.19 -3.26 -11.23
C ALA A 160 -0.07 -2.77 -12.67
N MET A 161 1.00 -2.04 -13.00
CA MET A 161 1.23 -1.40 -14.31
C MET A 161 2.50 -1.92 -14.98
N ASP A 162 2.76 -3.23 -14.88
CA ASP A 162 3.82 -3.95 -15.60
C ASP A 162 5.21 -3.31 -15.51
N GLY A 163 5.60 -2.86 -14.31
CA GLY A 163 6.90 -2.26 -14.04
C GLY A 163 7.04 -0.78 -14.43
N GLN A 164 5.96 -0.14 -14.89
CA GLN A 164 5.93 1.30 -15.15
C GLN A 164 5.68 2.07 -13.84
N PRO A 165 6.59 2.97 -13.42
CA PRO A 165 6.45 3.68 -12.15
C PRO A 165 5.27 4.66 -12.17
N PRO A 166 4.62 4.92 -11.02
CA PRO A 166 3.45 5.81 -10.95
C PRO A 166 3.74 7.28 -11.24
N PHE A 167 4.99 7.72 -11.08
CA PHE A 167 5.43 9.10 -11.20
C PHE A 167 6.77 9.19 -11.92
N ARG A 168 7.02 10.27 -12.67
CA ARG A 168 8.37 10.61 -13.17
C ARG A 168 9.20 11.36 -12.13
N THR A 169 8.56 12.17 -11.28
CA THR A 169 9.23 12.93 -10.22
C THR A 169 8.42 12.91 -8.94
N ILE A 170 9.10 12.74 -7.81
CA ILE A 170 8.54 12.89 -6.47
C ILE A 170 9.19 14.13 -5.84
N ALA A 171 8.40 15.16 -5.57
CA ALA A 171 8.83 16.40 -4.97
C ALA A 171 8.36 16.48 -3.51
N PHE A 172 9.31 16.39 -2.58
CA PHE A 172 9.08 16.56 -1.16
C PHE A 172 9.22 18.02 -0.74
N HIS A 173 8.29 18.48 0.10
CA HIS A 173 8.40 19.75 0.80
C HIS A 173 8.48 19.55 2.32
N GLY A 174 8.87 20.61 3.03
CA GLY A 174 8.92 20.65 4.49
C GLY A 174 7.53 20.73 5.13
N MET A 175 7.50 20.65 6.47
CA MET A 175 6.28 20.84 7.26
C MET A 175 6.16 22.30 7.70
N VAL A 176 4.93 22.81 7.79
CA VAL A 176 4.62 24.15 8.32
C VAL A 176 4.30 24.05 9.81
#